data_AF-A0A068R294-F1
#
_entry.id   AF-A0A068R294-F1
#
_cell.length_a   1.000
_cell.length_b   1.000
_cell.length_c   1.000
_cell.angle_alpha   90.00
_cell.angle_beta   90.00
_cell.angle_gamma   90.00
#
_symmetry.space_group_name_H-M   'P 1'
#
loop_
_entity.id
_entity.type
_entity.pdbx_description
1 polymer ?
#
loop_
_entity_poly.entity_id
_entity_poly.type
_entity_poly.pdbx_seq_one_letter_code
_entity_poly.pdbx_strand_id
1 'polypeptide(L)'
;MRYRLDKKSKKESLDYHYYISSAALETNRFKAAVRGHWGIENRVHWVLDVSMNEDACAIRRGNGAEILAGMRHLSLNMLRAENSIKASIRRKMNMANMSSKYLDKVLIAGFQVLGKK
;
A
#
# COMPACT_ATOMS: atom_id res chain seq x y z
N MET A 1 -3.22 23.42 0.15
CA MET A 1 -1.97 24.20 0.35
C MET A 1 -1.16 23.50 1.44
N ARG A 2 0.08 23.14 1.15
CA ARG A 2 1.03 22.55 2.09
C ARG A 2 2.26 23.44 2.13
N TYR A 3 2.63 23.90 3.31
CA TYR A 3 3.89 24.62 3.53
C TYR A 3 4.95 23.63 4.00
N ARG A 4 6.15 23.73 3.43
CA ARG A 4 7.31 22.91 3.81
C ARG A 4 8.51 23.81 4.03
N LEU A 5 9.15 23.65 5.19
CA LEU A 5 10.44 24.28 5.49
C LEU A 5 11.52 23.20 5.51
N ASP A 6 12.49 23.31 4.61
CA ASP A 6 13.67 22.45 4.63
C ASP A 6 14.64 22.93 5.70
N LYS A 7 14.82 22.15 6.77
CA LYS A 7 15.63 22.55 7.93
C LYS A 7 17.13 22.72 7.63
N LYS A 8 17.66 22.09 6.59
CA LYS A 8 19.09 22.16 6.23
C LYS A 8 19.39 23.34 5.32
N SER A 9 18.55 23.56 4.31
CA SER A 9 18.73 24.61 3.31
C SER A 9 17.98 25.90 3.63
N LYS A 10 17.14 25.90 4.67
CA LYS A 10 16.20 26.98 5.04
C LYS A 10 15.28 27.42 3.88
N LYS A 11 15.11 26.57 2.87
CA LYS A 11 14.20 26.86 1.75
C LYS A 11 12.76 26.60 2.16
N GLU A 12 11.90 27.54 1.81
CA GLU A 12 10.46 27.44 1.97
C GLU A 12 9.84 27.02 0.65
N SER A 13 8.90 26.09 0.69
CA SER A 13 8.09 25.72 -0.47
C SER A 13 6.60 25.73 -0.13
N LEU A 14 5.81 26.15 -1.10
CA LEU A 14 4.36 26.19 -1.05
C LEU A 14 3.79 25.30 -2.15
N ASP A 15 3.15 24.20 -1.73
CA ASP A 15 2.55 23.24 -2.65
C ASP A 15 1.03 23.44 -2.66
N TYR A 16 0.46 23.66 -3.84
CA TYR A 16 -0.99 23.71 -4.04
C TYR A 16 -1.48 22.38 -4.61
N HIS A 17 -2.60 21.88 -4.09
CA HIS A 17 -3.24 20.67 -4.56
C HIS A 17 -4.67 21.02 -4.95
N TYR A 18 -4.99 20.81 -6.22
CA TYR A 18 -6.33 20.99 -6.76
C TYR A 18 -7.00 19.62 -6.86
N TYR A 19 -8.28 19.57 -6.52
CA TYR A 19 -9.07 18.34 -6.56
C TYR A 19 -10.33 18.60 -7.37
N ILE A 20 -10.73 17.61 -8.16
CA ILE A 20 -11.95 17.64 -8.97
C ILE A 20 -12.84 16.51 -8.47
N SER A 21 -14.12 16.80 -8.25
CA SER A 21 -15.11 15.80 -7.89
C SER A 21 -16.42 16.08 -8.62
N SER A 22 -17.05 15.04 -9.13
CA SER A 22 -18.41 15.10 -9.67
C SER A 22 -19.48 15.13 -8.57
N ALA A 23 -19.12 14.80 -7.32
CA ALA A 23 -20.04 14.80 -6.20
C ALA A 23 -20.14 16.20 -5.57
N ALA A 24 -21.37 16.62 -5.24
CA ALA A 24 -21.58 17.75 -4.35
C ALA A 24 -21.12 17.36 -2.93
N LEU A 25 -19.99 17.90 -2.49
CA LEU A 25 -19.35 17.53 -1.22
C LEU A 25 -19.32 18.73 -0.27
N GLU A 26 -19.87 18.55 0.92
CA GLU A 26 -19.62 19.47 2.03
C GLU A 26 -18.15 19.42 2.45
N THR A 27 -17.63 20.54 2.95
CA THR A 27 -16.23 20.72 3.36
C THR A 27 -15.70 19.58 4.23
N ASN A 28 -16.50 19.08 5.19
CA ASN A 28 -16.08 18.00 6.08
C ASN A 28 -15.95 16.65 5.35
N ARG A 29 -16.92 16.32 4.49
CA ARG A 29 -16.86 15.10 3.66
C ARG A 29 -15.71 15.16 2.68
N PHE A 30 -15.50 16.31 2.04
CA PHE A 30 -14.37 16.51 1.14
C PHE A 30 -13.02 16.33 1.85
N LYS A 31 -12.83 16.97 3.02
CA LYS A 31 -11.61 16.79 3.83
C LYS A 31 -11.38 15.33 4.21
N ALA A 32 -12.42 14.62 4.65
CA ALA A 32 -12.33 13.20 4.99
C ALA A 32 -11.95 12.35 3.77
N ALA A 33 -12.56 12.60 2.61
CA ALA A 33 -12.25 11.91 1.36
C ALA A 33 -10.80 12.13 0.93
N VAL A 34 -10.30 13.37 0.94
CA VAL A 34 -8.91 13.70 0.61
C VAL A 34 -7.95 12.97 1.55
N ARG A 35 -8.19 12.97 2.86
CA ARG A 35 -7.34 12.24 3.82
C ARG A 35 -7.42 10.73 3.63
N GLY A 36 -8.60 10.20 3.32
CA GLY A 36 -8.80 8.80 3.01
C GLY A 36 -8.02 8.35 1.78
N HIS A 37 -8.04 9.15 0.72
CA HIS A 37 -7.28 8.91 -0.50
C HIS A 37 -5.76 8.87 -0.24
N TRP A 38 -5.22 9.87 0.46
CA TRP A 38 -3.81 9.84 0.91
C TRP A 38 -3.48 8.64 1.80
N GLY A 39 -4.45 8.19 2.59
CA GLY A 39 -4.32 6.97 3.38
C GLY A 39 -4.19 5.71 2.53
N ILE A 40 -4.80 5.65 1.34
CA ILE A 40 -4.64 4.52 0.41
C ILE A 40 -3.23 4.54 -0.17
N GLU A 41 -2.78 5.70 -0.65
CA GLU A 41 -1.44 5.90 -1.20
C GLU A 41 -0.34 5.47 -0.22
N ASN A 42 -0.41 5.96 1.02
CA ASN A 42 0.60 5.65 2.03
C ASN A 42 0.54 4.20 2.50
N ARG A 43 -0.65 3.59 2.59
CA ARG A 43 -0.78 2.24 3.13
C ARG A 43 -0.58 1.18 2.07
N VAL A 44 -0.99 1.40 0.83
CA VAL A 44 -0.96 0.36 -0.21
C VAL A 44 0.18 0.63 -1.16
N HIS A 45 0.10 1.69 -1.98
CA HIS A 45 1.04 1.96 -3.06
C HIS A 45 2.48 2.05 -2.57
N TRP A 46 2.75 2.89 -1.56
CA TRP A 46 4.12 3.01 -1.03
C TRP A 46 4.73 1.67 -0.57
N VAL A 47 3.91 0.79 0.01
CA VAL A 47 4.38 -0.53 0.45
C VAL A 47 4.67 -1.43 -0.75
N LEU A 48 3.83 -1.40 -1.78
CA LEU A 48 4.02 -2.16 -3.01
C LEU A 48 5.28 -1.69 -3.75
N ASP A 49 5.48 -0.38 -3.87
CA ASP A 49 6.64 0.21 -4.53
C ASP A 49 7.93 -0.19 -3.81
N VAL A 50 8.00 0.05 -2.50
CA VAL A 50 9.24 -0.10 -1.73
C VAL A 50 9.53 -1.54 -1.32
N SER A 51 8.50 -2.35 -1.03
CA SER A 51 8.69 -3.73 -0.55
C SER A 51 8.53 -4.79 -1.63
N MET A 52 7.75 -4.52 -2.68
CA MET A 52 7.47 -5.48 -3.78
C MET A 52 8.00 -5.03 -5.14
N ASN A 53 8.72 -3.90 -5.18
CA ASN A 53 9.40 -3.38 -6.37
C ASN A 53 8.43 -3.19 -7.55
N GLU A 54 7.25 -2.65 -7.26
CA GLU A 54 6.17 -2.49 -8.21
C GLU A 54 6.55 -1.56 -9.38
N ASP A 55 7.06 -0.36 -9.08
CA ASP A 55 7.47 0.64 -10.08
C ASP A 55 8.53 0.13 -11.07
N ALA A 56 9.46 -0.71 -10.61
CA ALA A 56 10.53 -1.24 -11.44
C ALA A 56 10.10 -2.45 -12.28
N CYS A 57 8.85 -2.91 -12.16
CA CYS A 57 8.36 -4.08 -12.86
C CYS A 57 8.10 -3.79 -14.34
N ALA A 58 8.88 -4.41 -15.23
CA ALA A 58 8.79 -4.21 -16.67
C ALA A 58 7.76 -5.13 -17.39
N ILE A 59 6.93 -5.87 -16.65
CA ILE A 59 5.94 -6.79 -17.24
C ILE A 59 4.82 -5.97 -17.91
N ARG A 60 4.73 -6.05 -19.23
CA ARG A 60 3.74 -5.29 -20.05
C ARG A 60 2.97 -6.16 -21.05
N ARG A 61 3.21 -7.47 -21.07
CA ARG A 61 2.60 -8.37 -22.07
C ARG A 61 1.18 -8.76 -21.65
N GLY A 62 0.22 -8.47 -22.54
CA GLY A 62 -1.19 -8.82 -22.32
C GLY A 62 -1.71 -8.31 -20.98
N ASN A 63 -2.44 -9.16 -20.25
CA ASN A 63 -3.00 -8.81 -18.94
C ASN A 63 -2.00 -9.00 -17.78
N GLY A 64 -0.70 -9.20 -18.07
CA GLY A 64 0.31 -9.54 -17.06
C GLY A 64 0.48 -8.48 -15.97
N ALA A 65 0.40 -7.20 -16.31
CA ALA A 65 0.50 -6.10 -15.35
C ALA A 65 -0.66 -6.13 -14.33
N GLU A 66 -1.89 -6.30 -14.81
CA GLU A 66 -3.10 -6.36 -13.98
C GLU A 66 -3.11 -7.60 -13.09
N ILE A 67 -2.80 -8.77 -13.65
CA ILE A 67 -2.73 -10.03 -12.89
C ILE A 67 -1.71 -9.91 -11.76
N LEU A 68 -0.53 -9.37 -12.05
CA LEU A 68 0.52 -9.23 -11.04
C LEU A 68 0.15 -8.22 -9.96
N ALA A 69 -0.47 -7.10 -10.32
CA ALA A 69 -0.98 -6.13 -9.36
C ALA A 69 -1.98 -6.79 -8.39
N GLY A 70 -2.94 -7.56 -8.92
CA GLY A 70 -3.90 -8.32 -8.11
C GLY A 70 -3.20 -9.32 -7.16
N MET A 71 -2.21 -10.07 -7.66
CA MET A 71 -1.43 -11.00 -6.85
C MET A 71 -0.64 -10.29 -5.73
N ARG A 72 -0.08 -9.12 -6.00
CA ARG A 72 0.62 -8.31 -4.98
C ARG A 72 -0.34 -7.81 -3.90
N HIS A 73 -1.49 -7.28 -4.28
CA HIS A 73 -2.52 -6.87 -3.31
C HIS A 73 -2.97 -8.04 -2.43
N LEU A 74 -3.22 -9.21 -3.04
CA LEU A 74 -3.56 -10.44 -2.32
C LEU A 74 -2.46 -10.80 -1.31
N SER A 75 -1.22 -10.88 -1.78
CA SER A 75 -0.05 -11.24 -0.97
C SER A 75 0.17 -10.25 0.19
N LEU A 76 0.04 -8.95 -0.07
CA LEU A 76 0.15 -7.90 0.94
C LEU A 76 -0.91 -8.05 2.03
N ASN A 77 -2.15 -8.36 1.66
CA ASN A 77 -3.24 -8.57 2.61
C ASN A 77 -2.98 -9.82 3.48
N MET A 78 -2.50 -10.92 2.89
CA MET A 78 -2.13 -12.13 3.64
C MET A 78 -1.00 -11.86 4.65
N LEU A 79 0.04 -11.13 4.23
CA LEU A 79 1.16 -10.76 5.11
C LEU A 79 0.76 -9.82 6.26
N ARG A 80 -0.30 -9.04 6.07
CA ARG A 80 -0.91 -8.21 7.13
C ARG A 80 -1.80 -8.99 8.08
N ALA A 81 -2.50 -10.01 7.58
CA ALA A 81 -3.34 -10.88 8.39
C ALA A 81 -2.51 -11.76 9.34
N GLU A 82 -1.31 -12.15 8.93
CA GLU A 82 -0.36 -12.86 9.77
C GLU A 82 0.18 -11.94 10.86
N ASN A 83 -0.15 -12.21 12.14
CA ASN A 83 0.20 -11.34 13.26
C ASN A 83 1.08 -12.00 14.33
N SER A 84 1.57 -13.23 14.10
CA SER A 84 2.41 -13.93 15.10
C SER A 84 3.78 -13.26 15.28
N ILE A 85 4.26 -12.51 14.29
CA ILE A 85 5.54 -11.80 14.35
C ILE A 85 5.37 -10.33 13.99
N LYS A 86 5.83 -9.45 14.88
CA LYS A 86 5.91 -8.01 14.62
C LYS A 86 7.15 -7.69 13.79
N ALA A 87 6.99 -7.65 12.47
CA ALA A 87 8.06 -7.36 11.51
C ALA A 87 7.55 -6.52 10.34
N SER A 88 8.48 -5.87 9.62
CA SER A 88 8.17 -5.15 8.38
C SER A 88 7.70 -6.10 7.28
N ILE A 89 6.92 -5.62 6.31
CA ILE A 89 6.41 -6.42 5.18
C ILE A 89 7.57 -7.10 4.43
N ARG A 90 8.64 -6.35 4.12
CA ARG A 90 9.85 -6.89 3.50
C ARG A 90 10.48 -8.03 4.30
N ARG A 91 10.54 -7.92 5.64
CA ARG A 91 11.08 -9.00 6.48
C ARG A 91 10.17 -10.22 6.48
N LYS A 92 8.85 -10.03 6.57
CA LYS A 92 7.88 -11.13 6.48
C LYS A 92 7.97 -11.86 5.14
N MET A 93 8.12 -11.12 4.03
CA MET A 93 8.36 -11.72 2.70
C MET A 93 9.63 -12.58 2.68
N ASN A 94 10.75 -12.05 3.18
CA ASN A 94 11.99 -12.81 3.25
C ASN A 94 11.85 -14.08 4.11
N MET A 95 11.14 -13.99 5.24
CA MET A 95 10.87 -15.15 6.10
C MET A 95 10.00 -16.19 5.40
N ALA A 96 8.98 -15.76 4.66
CA ALA A 96 8.12 -16.66 3.88
C ALA A 96 8.91 -17.34 2.76
N ASN A 97 9.84 -16.63 2.12
CA ASN A 97 10.73 -17.18 1.12
C ASN A 97 11.75 -18.20 1.69
N MET A 98 12.15 -18.02 2.95
CA MET A 98 13.18 -18.87 3.60
C MET A 98 12.60 -20.02 4.44
N SER A 99 11.30 -20.02 4.74
CA SER A 99 10.67 -21.01 5.61
C SER A 99 9.26 -21.38 5.16
N SER A 100 9.09 -22.63 4.73
CA SER A 100 7.77 -23.18 4.39
C SER A 100 6.79 -23.08 5.56
N LYS A 101 7.24 -23.37 6.78
CA LYS A 101 6.42 -23.25 8.00
C LYS A 101 5.86 -21.85 8.22
N TYR A 102 6.64 -20.80 7.89
CA TYR A 102 6.15 -19.43 8.01
C TYR A 102 5.25 -19.05 6.82
N LEU A 103 5.56 -19.51 5.61
CA LEU A 103 4.69 -19.35 4.46
C LEU A 103 3.30 -19.95 4.72
N ASP A 104 3.22 -21.15 5.30
CA ASP A 104 1.95 -21.81 5.64
C ASP A 104 1.13 -20.95 6.62
N LYS A 105 1.78 -20.33 7.61
CA LYS A 105 1.10 -19.40 8.54
C LYS A 105 0.51 -18.19 7.81
N VAL A 106 1.24 -17.62 6.85
CA VAL A 106 0.78 -16.49 6.03
C VAL A 106 -0.43 -16.90 5.18
N LEU A 107 -0.36 -18.06 4.53
CA LEU A 107 -1.45 -18.58 3.70
C LEU A 107 -2.70 -18.88 4.52
N ILE A 108 -2.56 -19.58 5.66
CA ILE A 108 -3.66 -19.89 6.56
C ILE A 108 -4.33 -18.60 7.07
N ALA A 109 -3.53 -17.63 7.55
CA ALA A 109 -4.06 -16.34 8.02
C ALA A 109 -4.80 -15.60 6.91
N GLY A 110 -4.26 -15.62 5.69
CA GLY A 110 -4.88 -15.04 4.50
C GLY A 110 -6.24 -15.65 4.15
N PHE A 111 -6.31 -16.97 4.06
CA PHE A 111 -7.56 -17.67 3.72
C PHE A 111 -8.62 -17.54 4.82
N GLN A 112 -8.23 -17.48 6.09
CA GLN A 112 -9.16 -17.22 7.19
C GLN A 112 -9.82 -15.84 7.10
N VAL A 113 -9.12 -14.82 6.59
CA VAL A 113 -9.72 -13.50 6.37
C VAL A 113 -10.69 -13.54 5.18
N LEU A 114 -10.34 -14.27 4.12
CA LEU A 114 -11.18 -14.38 2.91
C LEU A 114 -12.44 -15.21 3.13
N GLY A 115 -12.40 -16.23 4.00
CA GLY A 115 -13.52 -17.11 4.31
C GLY A 115 -14.54 -16.54 5.29
N LYS A 116 -14.31 -15.37 5.88
CA LYS A 116 -15.23 -14.69 6.83
C LYS A 116 -16.32 -13.85 6.13
N LYS A 117 -16.74 -14.22 4.92
CA LYS A 117 -17.85 -13.55 4.23
C LYS A 117 -19.19 -14.08 4.71
#